data_AF-A0A1H5M344-F1
#
_entry.id   AF-A0A1H5M344-F1
#
_cell.length_a   1.000
_cell.length_b   1.000
_cell.length_c   1.000
_cell.angle_alpha   90.00
_cell.angle_beta   90.00
_cell.angle_gamma   90.00
#
_symmetry.space_group_name_H-M   'P 1'
#
loop_
_entity.id
_entity.type
_entity.pdbx_description
1 polymer ?
#
loop_
_entity_poly.entity_id
_entity_poly.type
_entity_poly.pdbx_seq_one_letter_code
_entity_poly.pdbx_strand_id
1 'polypeptide(L)'
;MSDSFAAVAGPLTEQIRTARAGRDERAAAAALEELLALYVRLGNRELGTLQEQNDYIVARHLGYLPQALQDLGVKPDDLPEPPGRRRPRPTSPTGVDVSRILERLANLGGRDGEPAERFGVEYRPYDNVVLHGRLQPFAVVDTEEHNLPVSWYENRDDAETVAGTASRLRRPG
;
A
#
# COMPACT_ATOMS: atom_id res chain seq x y z
N MET A 1 -3.82 -13.72 11.26
CA MET A 1 -2.74 -13.83 10.26
C MET A 1 -3.07 -12.82 9.19
N SER A 2 -2.14 -11.92 8.85
CA SER A 2 -2.43 -10.87 7.87
C SER A 2 -2.47 -11.50 6.47
N ASP A 3 -3.58 -11.40 5.76
CA ASP A 3 -3.74 -11.83 4.36
C ASP A 3 -2.98 -10.91 3.38
N SER A 4 -2.06 -10.08 3.88
CA SER A 4 -1.29 -9.13 3.09
C SER A 4 -0.42 -9.85 2.06
N PHE A 5 -0.50 -9.35 0.82
CA PHE A 5 0.32 -9.82 -0.28
C PHE A 5 1.81 -9.60 0.00
N ALA A 6 2.17 -8.46 0.59
CA ALA A 6 3.56 -8.11 0.89
C ALA A 6 4.23 -9.12 1.83
N ALA A 7 3.48 -9.66 2.80
CA ALA A 7 3.98 -10.67 3.73
C ALA A 7 4.34 -12.00 3.03
N VAL A 8 3.64 -12.34 1.94
CA VAL A 8 3.85 -13.58 1.17
C VAL A 8 4.88 -13.37 0.05
N ALA A 9 4.87 -12.21 -0.62
CA ALA A 9 5.74 -11.90 -1.74
C ALA A 9 7.15 -11.42 -1.34
N GLY A 10 7.30 -10.84 -0.14
CA GLY A 10 8.57 -10.33 0.38
C GLY A 10 9.69 -11.39 0.43
N PRO A 11 9.45 -12.57 1.05
CA PRO A 11 10.45 -13.65 1.11
C PRO A 11 10.93 -14.12 -0.27
N LEU A 12 10.03 -14.23 -1.25
CA LEU A 12 10.39 -14.63 -2.62
C LEU A 12 11.25 -13.57 -3.32
N THR A 13 10.98 -12.29 -3.09
CA THR A 13 11.79 -11.19 -3.64
C THR A 13 13.24 -11.25 -3.12
N GLU A 14 13.42 -11.49 -1.82
CA GLU A 14 14.75 -11.66 -1.23
C GLU A 14 15.44 -12.95 -1.69
N GLN A 15 14.69 -14.03 -1.88
CA GLN A 15 15.20 -15.29 -2.42
C GLN A 15 15.74 -15.12 -3.85
N ILE A 16 15.03 -14.39 -4.72
CA ILE A 16 15.51 -14.10 -6.08
C ILE A 16 16.79 -13.26 -6.04
N ARG A 17 16.84 -12.23 -5.19
CA ARG A 17 18.05 -11.39 -5.03
C ARG A 17 19.24 -12.23 -4.57
N THR A 18 19.03 -13.11 -3.59
CA THR A 18 20.07 -13.98 -3.03
C THR A 18 20.55 -15.00 -4.06
N ALA A 19 19.64 -15.64 -4.80
CA ALA A 19 19.96 -16.60 -5.85
C ALA A 19 20.78 -15.96 -6.99
N ARG A 20 20.39 -14.76 -7.43
CA ARG A 20 21.15 -14.00 -8.44
C ARG A 20 22.54 -13.60 -7.95
N ALA A 21 22.67 -13.15 -6.70
CA ALA A 21 23.97 -12.85 -6.09
C ALA A 21 24.87 -14.11 -6.02
N GLY A 22 24.27 -15.27 -5.77
CA GLY A 22 24.93 -16.58 -5.78
C GLY A 22 25.17 -17.17 -7.18
N ARG A 23 24.75 -16.51 -8.26
CA ARG A 23 24.75 -17.01 -9.65
C ARG A 23 23.97 -18.32 -9.84
N ASP A 24 23.00 -18.58 -8.97
CA ASP A 24 22.06 -19.70 -9.11
C ASP A 24 20.84 -19.25 -9.93
N GLU A 25 21.03 -19.21 -11.25
CA GLU A 25 19.98 -18.80 -12.19
C GLU A 25 18.75 -19.71 -12.14
N ARG A 26 18.92 -20.99 -11.78
CA ARG A 26 17.82 -21.95 -11.71
C ARG A 26 16.93 -21.65 -10.50
N ALA A 27 17.53 -21.40 -9.34
CA ALA A 27 16.79 -20.99 -8.15
C ALA A 27 16.13 -19.61 -8.33
N ALA A 28 16.83 -18.67 -8.97
CA ALA A 28 16.29 -17.35 -9.27
C ALA A 28 15.08 -17.42 -10.21
N ALA A 29 15.13 -18.24 -11.26
CA ALA A 29 14.03 -18.44 -12.18
C ALA A 29 12.81 -19.08 -11.50
N ALA A 30 13.02 -20.14 -10.70
CA ALA A 30 11.92 -20.81 -9.99
C ALA A 30 11.20 -19.87 -9.00
N ALA A 31 11.96 -19.10 -8.21
CA ALA A 31 11.38 -18.14 -7.27
C ALA A 31 10.68 -16.98 -7.99
N LEU A 32 11.17 -16.57 -9.17
CA LEU A 32 10.52 -15.56 -10.00
C LEU A 32 9.19 -16.06 -10.57
N GLU A 33 9.13 -17.30 -11.07
CA GLU A 33 7.88 -17.91 -11.53
C GLU A 33 6.83 -17.96 -10.42
N GLU A 34 7.24 -18.34 -9.21
CA GLU A 34 6.36 -18.36 -8.04
C GLU A 34 5.86 -16.95 -7.68
N LEU A 35 6.74 -15.94 -7.69
CA LEU A 35 6.37 -14.55 -7.45
C LEU A 35 5.36 -14.05 -8.49
N LEU A 36 5.57 -14.35 -9.78
CA LEU A 36 4.64 -13.98 -10.84
C LEU A 36 3.27 -14.66 -10.65
N ALA A 37 3.23 -15.91 -10.21
CA ALA A 37 1.98 -16.60 -9.90
C ALA A 37 1.21 -15.92 -8.75
N LEU A 38 1.91 -15.43 -7.72
CA LEU A 38 1.27 -14.64 -6.66
C LEU A 38 0.66 -13.34 -7.19
N TYR A 39 1.36 -12.62 -8.07
CA TYR A 39 0.83 -11.40 -8.70
C TYR A 39 -0.41 -11.69 -9.58
N VAL A 40 -0.49 -12.87 -10.21
CA VAL A 40 -1.72 -13.30 -10.89
C VAL A 40 -2.87 -13.46 -9.89
N ARG A 41 -2.63 -14.15 -8.77
CA ARG A 41 -3.63 -14.34 -7.70
C ARG A 41 -4.08 -13.02 -7.09
N LEU A 42 -3.17 -12.07 -6.90
CA LEU A 42 -3.49 -10.70 -6.46
C LEU A 42 -4.43 -10.00 -7.46
N GLY A 43 -4.14 -10.10 -8.76
CA GLY A 43 -4.98 -9.55 -9.82
C GLY A 43 -6.37 -10.19 -9.94
N ASN A 44 -6.46 -11.47 -9.58
CA ASN A 44 -7.72 -12.22 -9.52
C ASN A 44 -8.50 -12.01 -8.21
N ARG A 45 -7.96 -11.22 -7.27
CA ARG A 45 -8.53 -11.00 -5.92
C ARG A 45 -8.60 -12.26 -5.06
N GLU A 46 -7.66 -13.18 -5.27
CA GLU A 46 -7.54 -14.45 -4.53
C GLU A 46 -6.50 -14.38 -3.39
N LEU A 47 -5.74 -13.30 -3.34
CA LEU A 47 -4.66 -13.06 -2.38
C LEU A 47 -4.53 -11.55 -2.13
N GLY A 48 -4.01 -11.17 -0.96
CA GLY A 48 -3.84 -9.77 -0.59
C GLY A 48 -5.09 -9.14 0.00
N THR A 49 -4.90 -8.00 0.64
CA THR A 49 -5.96 -7.12 1.10
C THR A 49 -6.70 -6.46 -0.07
N LEU A 50 -7.93 -5.99 0.16
CA LEU A 50 -8.70 -5.25 -0.85
C LEU A 50 -7.93 -4.05 -1.42
N GLN A 51 -7.12 -3.39 -0.59
CA GLN A 51 -6.32 -2.26 -1.02
C GLN A 51 -5.20 -2.69 -1.97
N GLU A 52 -4.40 -3.69 -1.60
CA GLU A 52 -3.32 -4.24 -2.45
C GLU A 52 -3.86 -4.74 -3.79
N GLN A 53 -5.02 -5.42 -3.77
CA GLN A 53 -5.71 -5.89 -4.97
C GLN A 53 -6.11 -4.74 -5.90
N ASN A 54 -6.74 -3.70 -5.35
CA ASN A 54 -7.18 -2.55 -6.14
C ASN A 54 -6.01 -1.77 -6.71
N ASP A 55 -4.97 -1.54 -5.90
CA ASP A 55 -3.75 -0.85 -6.32
C ASP A 55 -3.07 -1.60 -7.48
N TYR A 56 -2.95 -2.93 -7.36
CA TYR A 56 -2.36 -3.75 -8.43
C TYR A 56 -3.22 -3.79 -9.71
N ILE A 57 -4.54 -3.92 -9.59
CA ILE A 57 -5.45 -3.93 -10.75
C ILE A 57 -5.38 -2.60 -11.51
N VAL A 58 -5.38 -1.47 -10.78
CA VAL A 58 -5.25 -0.13 -11.39
C VAL A 58 -3.89 0.03 -12.04
N ALA A 59 -2.80 -0.32 -11.34
CA ALA A 59 -1.44 -0.26 -11.89
C ALA A 59 -1.33 -1.02 -13.21
N ARG A 60 -1.83 -2.25 -13.21
CA ARG A 60 -1.80 -3.11 -14.39
C ARG A 60 -2.63 -2.56 -15.54
N HIS A 61 -3.78 -1.95 -15.25
CA HIS A 61 -4.63 -1.28 -16.25
C HIS A 61 -3.93 -0.08 -16.88
N LEU A 62 -3.16 0.66 -16.08
CA LEU A 62 -2.36 1.81 -16.51
C LEU A 62 -1.04 1.40 -17.20
N GLY A 63 -0.73 0.11 -17.28
CA GLY A 63 0.51 -0.39 -17.88
C GLY A 63 1.74 -0.26 -16.99
N TYR A 64 1.55 0.00 -15.68
CA TYR A 64 2.63 0.09 -14.72
C TYR A 64 2.88 -1.24 -14.02
N LEU A 65 4.16 -1.52 -13.76
CA LEU A 65 4.63 -2.63 -12.96
C LEU A 65 4.95 -2.18 -11.53
N PRO A 66 4.63 -2.98 -10.51
CA PRO A 66 5.19 -2.82 -9.17
C PRO A 66 6.73 -2.72 -9.21
N GLN A 67 7.30 -1.82 -8.39
CA GLN A 67 8.74 -1.55 -8.40
C GLN A 67 9.57 -2.79 -8.10
N ALA A 68 9.10 -3.66 -7.22
CA ALA A 68 9.78 -4.93 -6.92
C ALA A 68 9.95 -5.82 -8.15
N LEU A 69 9.01 -5.80 -9.11
CA LEU A 69 9.16 -6.53 -10.37
C LEU A 69 10.09 -5.78 -11.34
N GLN A 70 10.05 -4.44 -11.36
CA GLN A 70 10.98 -3.63 -12.15
C GLN A 70 12.44 -3.84 -11.70
N ASP A 71 12.71 -3.85 -10.40
CA ASP A 71 14.02 -4.10 -9.80
C ASP A 71 14.54 -5.50 -10.14
N LEU A 72 13.63 -6.45 -10.34
CA LEU A 72 13.94 -7.80 -10.80
C LEU A 72 14.09 -7.91 -12.33
N GLY A 73 13.93 -6.81 -13.06
CA GLY A 73 14.08 -6.75 -14.52
C GLY A 73 12.90 -7.33 -15.30
N VAL A 74 11.74 -7.51 -14.66
CA VAL A 74 10.52 -8.01 -15.30
C VAL A 74 9.90 -6.91 -16.16
N LYS A 75 9.55 -7.24 -17.40
CA LYS A 75 8.91 -6.30 -18.33
C LYS A 75 7.38 -6.38 -18.23
N PRO A 76 6.64 -5.31 -18.61
CA PRO A 76 5.18 -5.31 -18.54
C PRO A 76 4.50 -6.42 -19.35
N ASP A 77 5.21 -6.92 -20.36
CA ASP A 77 4.78 -8.00 -21.25
C ASP A 77 5.04 -9.40 -20.66
N ASP A 78 5.89 -9.50 -19.64
CA ASP A 78 6.20 -10.76 -18.95
C ASP A 78 5.11 -11.11 -17.90
N LEU A 79 4.19 -10.19 -17.62
CA LEU A 79 3.08 -10.41 -16.68
C LEU A 79 2.00 -11.30 -17.32
N PRO A 80 1.66 -12.46 -16.73
CA PRO A 80 0.68 -13.38 -17.29
C PRO A 80 -0.70 -12.71 -17.37
N GLU A 81 -1.30 -12.61 -18.57
CA GLU A 81 -2.63 -12.05 -18.76
C GLU A 81 -3.67 -12.75 -17.86
N PRO A 82 -4.56 -11.99 -17.18
CA PRO A 82 -5.59 -12.63 -16.38
C PRO A 82 -6.56 -13.36 -17.31
N PRO A 83 -6.93 -14.62 -17.02
CA PRO A 83 -7.83 -15.37 -17.88
C PRO A 83 -9.18 -14.64 -18.01
N GLY A 84 -9.61 -14.40 -19.24
CA GLY A 84 -10.95 -13.86 -19.54
C GLY A 84 -11.11 -12.33 -19.56
N ARG A 85 -10.06 -11.54 -19.28
CA ARG A 85 -10.11 -10.07 -19.39
C ARG A 85 -9.15 -9.56 -20.47
N ARG A 86 -9.68 -9.24 -21.65
CA ARG A 86 -8.94 -8.49 -22.67
C ARG A 86 -8.48 -7.16 -22.07
N ARG A 87 -7.18 -6.85 -22.11
CA ARG A 87 -6.63 -5.52 -21.82
C ARG A 87 -7.46 -4.48 -22.59
N PRO A 88 -8.18 -3.56 -21.93
CA PRO A 88 -8.67 -2.37 -22.61
C PRO A 88 -7.45 -1.63 -23.16
N ARG A 89 -7.53 -1.11 -24.38
CA ARG A 89 -6.45 -0.27 -24.94
C ARG A 89 -6.09 0.81 -23.92
N PRO A 90 -4.79 1.11 -23.69
CA PRO A 90 -4.38 2.14 -22.76
C PRO A 90 -5.03 3.47 -23.17
N THR A 91 -6.05 3.89 -22.43
CA THR A 91 -6.57 5.24 -22.49
C THR A 91 -5.81 6.03 -21.46
N SER A 92 -5.07 7.05 -21.89
CA SER A 92 -4.42 8.00 -20.98
C SER A 92 -5.47 8.52 -19.99
N PRO A 93 -5.26 8.37 -18.67
CA PRO A 93 -6.26 8.81 -17.70
C PRO A 93 -6.26 10.34 -17.67
N THR A 94 -7.32 10.97 -18.17
CA THR A 94 -7.58 12.37 -17.83
C THR A 94 -8.09 12.44 -16.40
N GLY A 95 -7.28 13.00 -15.49
CA GLY A 95 -7.70 13.34 -14.13
C GLY A 95 -7.37 12.34 -13.02
N VAL A 96 -6.56 11.32 -13.28
CA VAL A 96 -6.02 10.44 -12.23
C VAL A 96 -4.61 10.92 -11.88
N ASP A 97 -4.35 11.19 -10.60
CA ASP A 97 -3.00 11.55 -10.12
C ASP A 97 -2.09 10.31 -10.13
N VAL A 98 -1.50 10.07 -11.30
CA VAL A 98 -0.64 8.91 -11.61
C VAL A 98 0.59 8.89 -10.70
N SER A 99 1.09 10.05 -10.28
CA SER A 99 2.27 10.20 -9.41
C SER A 99 2.06 9.52 -8.06
N ARG A 100 0.87 9.67 -7.48
CA ARG A 100 0.51 9.09 -6.18
C ARG A 100 0.31 7.57 -6.23
N ILE A 101 -0.12 7.05 -7.38
CA ILE A 101 -0.25 5.61 -7.63
C ILE A 101 1.14 4.98 -7.79
N LEU A 102 2.05 5.65 -8.52
CA LEU A 102 3.44 5.22 -8.68
C LEU A 102 4.19 5.18 -7.36
N GLU A 103 4.01 6.19 -6.52
CA GLU A 103 4.64 6.26 -5.19
C GLU A 103 4.17 5.13 -4.25
N ARG A 104 2.90 4.72 -4.36
CA ARG A 104 2.36 3.57 -3.59
C ARG A 104 2.83 2.22 -4.15
N LEU A 105 2.95 2.11 -5.48
CA LEU A 105 3.48 0.93 -6.16
C LEU A 105 4.98 0.69 -5.90
N ALA A 106 5.74 1.75 -5.61
CA ALA A 106 7.13 1.65 -5.21
C ALA A 106 7.30 0.84 -3.91
N ASN A 107 6.32 0.92 -3.02
CA ASN A 107 6.36 0.31 -1.69
C ASN A 107 5.76 -1.10 -1.64
N LEU A 108 5.20 -1.59 -2.75
CA LEU A 108 4.54 -2.90 -2.81
C LEU A 108 5.51 -4.11 -2.79
N GLY A 109 6.83 -3.88 -2.70
CA GLY A 109 7.79 -4.97 -2.46
C GLY A 109 9.21 -4.55 -2.07
N GLY A 110 9.37 -3.43 -1.35
CA GLY A 110 10.68 -2.98 -0.86
C GLY A 110 10.57 -2.23 0.46
N ARG A 111 11.28 -2.75 1.47
CA ARG A 111 11.53 -2.27 2.85
C ARG A 111 11.07 -0.85 3.23
N ASP A 112 10.20 -0.84 4.24
CA ASP A 112 10.11 0.06 5.41
C ASP A 112 10.62 1.49 5.29
N GLY A 113 9.63 2.38 5.22
CA GLY A 113 9.72 3.79 5.53
C GLY A 113 8.33 4.39 5.41
N GLU A 114 7.37 3.94 6.23
CA GLU A 114 6.15 4.73 6.40
C GLU A 114 6.57 6.16 6.76
N PRO A 115 6.21 7.17 5.97
CA PRO A 115 6.49 8.54 6.37
C PRO A 115 5.79 8.78 7.70
N ALA A 116 6.49 9.39 8.66
CA ALA A 116 5.96 9.63 9.99
C ALA A 116 4.56 10.27 9.90
N GLU A 117 3.57 9.64 10.54
CA GLU A 117 2.20 10.14 10.54
C GLU A 117 2.16 11.48 11.27
N ARG A 118 1.88 12.57 10.53
CA ARG A 118 1.72 13.92 11.11
C ARG A 118 0.55 13.96 12.09
N PHE A 119 -0.50 13.20 11.86
CA PHE A 119 -1.63 13.16 12.77
C PHE A 119 -1.58 11.87 13.58
N GLY A 120 -1.56 12.01 14.90
CA GLY A 120 -1.62 10.92 15.87
C GLY A 120 -2.88 10.99 16.72
N VAL A 121 -3.07 10.01 17.61
CA VAL A 121 -4.19 9.99 18.56
C VAL A 121 -3.67 10.02 19.99
N GLU A 122 -4.18 10.96 20.79
CA GLU A 122 -3.89 11.07 22.21
C GLU A 122 -5.16 10.90 23.05
N TYR A 123 -5.04 10.19 24.18
CA TYR A 123 -6.10 10.12 25.18
C TYR A 123 -5.98 11.28 26.17
N ARG A 124 -6.96 12.19 26.15
CA ARG A 124 -6.96 13.47 26.87
C ARG A 124 -8.33 13.74 27.54
N PRO A 125 -8.78 12.89 28.47
CA PRO A 125 -10.08 13.06 29.13
C PRO A 125 -10.17 14.34 29.98
N TYR A 126 -9.03 14.90 30.38
CA TYR A 126 -8.95 16.10 31.22
C TYR A 126 -9.27 17.40 30.47
N ASP A 127 -9.27 17.38 29.14
CA ASP A 127 -9.62 18.53 28.31
C ASP A 127 -11.15 18.76 28.28
N ASN A 128 -11.94 17.82 28.84
CA ASN A 128 -13.38 17.93 29.09
C ASN A 128 -14.21 18.33 27.86
N VAL A 129 -13.82 17.88 26.67
CA VAL A 129 -14.55 18.15 25.43
C VAL A 129 -15.79 17.26 25.36
N VAL A 130 -16.96 17.88 25.21
CA VAL A 130 -18.26 17.19 25.18
C VAL A 130 -18.98 17.51 23.88
N LEU A 131 -19.41 16.45 23.18
CA LEU A 131 -20.24 16.55 21.98
C LEU A 131 -21.51 15.73 22.19
N HIS A 132 -22.68 16.32 21.94
CA HIS A 132 -23.99 15.69 22.16
C HIS A 132 -24.17 15.06 23.54
N GLY A 133 -23.63 15.71 24.58
CA GLY A 133 -23.73 15.25 25.97
C GLY A 133 -22.79 14.08 26.33
N ARG A 134 -21.89 13.69 25.42
CA ARG A 134 -20.89 12.63 25.65
C ARG A 134 -19.48 13.19 25.64
N LEU A 135 -18.67 12.75 26.60
CA LEU A 135 -17.25 13.07 26.64
C LEU A 135 -16.55 12.48 25.42
N GLN A 136 -15.69 13.28 24.79
CA GLN A 136 -14.86 12.90 23.66
C GLN A 136 -13.41 12.88 24.16
N PRO A 137 -12.91 11.78 24.75
CA PRO A 137 -11.62 11.81 25.41
C PRO A 137 -10.44 11.52 24.47
N PHE A 138 -10.68 11.18 23.20
CA PHE A 138 -9.62 10.91 22.23
C PHE A 138 -9.45 12.10 21.29
N ALA A 139 -8.27 12.73 21.30
CA ALA A 139 -7.93 13.80 20.39
C ALA A 139 -7.10 13.26 19.22
N VAL A 140 -7.45 13.65 18.01
CA VAL A 140 -6.49 13.64 16.91
C VAL A 140 -5.60 14.86 17.10
N VAL A 141 -4.29 14.65 17.17
CA VAL A 141 -3.29 15.69 17.41
C VAL A 141 -2.36 15.83 16.22
N ASP A 142 -1.92 17.05 15.96
CA ASP A 142 -0.87 17.35 14.99
C ASP A 142 0.51 17.20 15.64
N THR A 143 1.23 16.14 15.28
CA THR A 143 2.53 15.78 15.83
C THR A 143 3.66 16.68 15.32
N GLU A 144 3.47 17.39 14.20
CA GLU A 144 4.42 18.41 13.71
C GLU A 144 4.25 19.75 14.43
N GLU A 145 3.03 20.06 14.89
CA GLU A 145 2.69 21.30 15.60
C GLU A 145 2.51 21.07 17.11
N HIS A 146 3.50 20.44 17.75
CA HIS A 146 3.55 20.25 19.22
C HIS A 146 2.35 19.51 19.83
N ASN A 147 1.82 18.50 19.13
CA ASN A 147 0.65 17.72 19.56
C ASN A 147 -0.59 18.59 19.78
N LEU A 148 -0.81 19.59 18.92
CA LEU A 148 -1.99 20.44 18.99
C LEU A 148 -3.24 19.61 18.64
N PRO A 149 -4.27 19.58 19.51
CA PRO A 149 -5.51 18.85 19.23
C PRO A 149 -6.31 19.54 18.13
N VAL A 150 -6.59 18.81 17.05
CA VAL A 150 -7.34 19.30 15.88
C VAL A 150 -8.78 18.81 15.84
N SER A 151 -9.07 17.65 16.44
CA SER A 151 -10.44 17.10 16.53
C SER A 151 -10.57 16.07 17.64
N TRP A 152 -11.80 15.78 18.07
CA TRP A 152 -12.10 14.99 19.27
C TRP A 152 -13.15 13.92 19.00
N TYR A 153 -12.97 12.75 19.62
CA TYR A 153 -13.78 11.55 19.40
C TYR A 153 -14.08 10.79 20.70
N GLU A 154 -15.23 10.12 20.71
CA GLU A 154 -15.71 9.25 21.78
C GLU A 154 -14.95 7.93 21.77
N ASN A 155 -14.62 7.43 20.58
CA ASN A 155 -13.92 6.18 20.35
C ASN A 155 -12.54 6.42 19.75
N ARG A 156 -11.56 5.65 20.23
CA ARG A 156 -10.19 5.61 19.72
C ARG A 156 -10.13 5.16 18.26
N ASP A 157 -10.90 4.14 17.88
CA ASP A 157 -10.83 3.58 16.52
C ASP A 157 -11.29 4.61 15.47
N ASP A 158 -12.28 5.44 15.81
CA ASP A 158 -12.74 6.54 14.97
C ASP A 158 -11.67 7.63 14.86
N ALA A 159 -11.02 7.97 15.97
CA ALA A 159 -9.91 8.92 15.99
C ALA A 159 -8.73 8.42 15.14
N GLU A 160 -8.35 7.14 15.25
CA GLU A 160 -7.26 6.54 14.48
C GLU A 160 -7.60 6.47 12.98
N THR A 161 -8.84 6.12 12.65
CA THR A 161 -9.35 6.13 11.27
C THR A 161 -9.25 7.53 10.65
N VAL A 162 -9.63 8.56 11.42
CA VAL A 162 -9.55 9.95 10.97
C VAL A 162 -8.11 10.43 10.90
N ALA A 163 -7.28 10.17 11.91
CA ALA A 163 -5.86 10.54 11.92
C ALA A 163 -5.13 9.96 10.70
N GLY A 164 -5.30 8.67 10.45
CA GLY A 164 -4.74 8.01 9.27
C GLY A 164 -5.29 8.60 7.96
N THR A 165 -6.57 8.96 7.91
CA THR A 165 -7.17 9.58 6.71
C THR A 165 -6.68 10.99 6.49
N ALA A 166 -6.54 11.81 7.54
CA ALA A 166 -6.01 13.16 7.48
C ALA A 166 -4.53 13.17 7.06
N SER A 167 -3.71 12.28 7.63
CA SER A 167 -2.32 12.05 7.22
C SER A 167 -2.21 11.67 5.74
N ARG A 168 -3.17 10.88 5.24
CA ARG A 168 -3.25 10.53 3.80
C ARG A 168 -3.72 11.69 2.92
N LEU A 169 -4.65 12.53 3.37
CA LEU A 169 -5.23 13.64 2.59
C LEU A 169 -4.27 14.83 2.43
N ARG A 170 -3.39 15.08 3.40
CA ARG A 170 -2.34 16.12 3.33
C ARG A 170 -1.17 15.80 2.39
N ARG A 171 -1.29 14.79 1.52
CA ARG A 171 -0.46 14.71 0.32
C ARG A 171 -1.08 15.55 -0.82
N PRO A 172 -0.83 16.87 -0.86
CA PRO A 172 -0.67 17.59 -2.11
C PRO A 172 0.71 18.28 -2.15
N GLY A 173 1.51 17.96 -3.16
CA GLY A 173 2.81 18.59 -3.43
C GLY A 173 3.89 17.58 -3.74
#